data_AF-A0A8U8BI17-F1
#
_entry.id   AF-A0A8U8BI17-F1
#
_cell.length_a   1.000
_cell.length_b   1.000
_cell.length_c   1.000
_cell.angle_alpha   90.00
_cell.angle_beta   90.00
_cell.angle_gamma   90.00
#
_symmetry.space_group_name_H-M   'P 1'
#
loop_
_entity.id
_entity.type
_entity.pdbx_description
1 polymer ?
#
loop_
_entity_poly.entity_id
_entity_poly.type
_entity_poly.pdbx_seq_one_letter_code
_entity_poly.pdbx_strand_id
1 'polypeptide(L)'
;AFWGARSAVGKKQKRFVPQRVKLPRAADPLLAVLAWGVTHQINELSQVPLPVMLLPDDFKASSKIKVNNHLFNRENLPSHFKFKEYCPQVFRNLRERFGLDDQDYQVSLARSPPRWVGSGRRLLLSADRTLVLKELSSEDVADVHGLLAHYHQVRGARGAQGGHGGHRGHGLLAH
;
A
#
# COMPACT_ATOMS: atom_id res chain seq x y z
N ALA A 1 -25.60 43.59 -64.19
CA ALA A 1 -24.48 43.02 -63.41
C ALA A 1 -24.48 43.74 -62.07
N PHE A 2 -24.67 43.12 -60.91
CA PHE A 2 -23.83 42.10 -60.29
C PHE A 2 -24.67 41.25 -59.32
N TRP A 3 -24.58 39.93 -59.41
CA TRP A 3 -25.01 39.01 -58.37
C TRP A 3 -23.79 38.75 -57.48
N GLY A 4 -23.85 39.14 -56.19
CA GLY A 4 -22.80 38.87 -55.22
C GLY A 4 -22.99 37.48 -54.61
N ALA A 5 -22.12 36.53 -54.98
CA ALA A 5 -22.11 35.19 -54.38
C ALA A 5 -21.64 35.25 -52.92
N ARG A 6 -22.49 34.80 -51.98
CA ARG A 6 -22.08 34.51 -50.60
C ARG A 6 -21.42 33.14 -50.56
N SER A 7 -20.10 33.10 -50.38
CA SER A 7 -19.38 31.87 -50.08
C SER A 7 -19.72 31.39 -48.67
N ALA A 8 -20.48 30.29 -48.58
CA ALA A 8 -20.71 29.60 -47.32
C ALA A 8 -19.42 28.87 -46.91
N VAL A 9 -18.76 29.33 -45.84
CA VAL A 9 -17.63 28.59 -45.25
C VAL A 9 -18.21 27.39 -44.50
N GLY A 10 -18.10 26.21 -45.09
CA GLY A 10 -18.49 24.97 -44.44
C GLY A 10 -17.61 24.73 -43.20
N LYS A 11 -18.18 24.82 -42.00
CA LYS A 11 -17.49 24.39 -40.77
C LYS A 11 -17.33 22.87 -40.84
N LYS A 12 -16.16 22.40 -41.29
CA LYS A 12 -15.80 20.98 -41.21
C LYS A 12 -15.87 20.56 -39.74
N GLN A 13 -16.83 19.69 -39.40
CA GLN A 13 -16.85 19.04 -38.09
C GLN A 13 -15.53 18.31 -37.90
N LYS A 14 -14.73 18.80 -36.95
CA LYS A 14 -13.50 18.12 -36.55
C LYS A 14 -13.91 16.81 -35.88
N ARG A 15 -13.75 15.71 -36.60
CA ARG A 15 -13.93 14.36 -36.07
C ARG A 15 -12.82 14.13 -35.06
N PHE A 16 -13.10 14.37 -33.79
CA PHE A 16 -12.21 14.02 -32.70
C PHE A 16 -12.15 12.50 -32.62
N VAL A 17 -11.10 11.92 -33.20
CA VAL A 17 -10.74 10.53 -32.93
C VAL A 17 -10.08 10.55 -31.55
N PRO A 18 -10.64 9.93 -30.51
CA PRO A 18 -9.94 9.79 -29.26
C PRO A 18 -8.67 8.99 -29.55
N GLN A 19 -7.53 9.67 -29.54
CA GLN A 19 -6.25 9.03 -29.71
C GLN A 19 -6.07 8.12 -28.50
N ARG A 20 -6.30 6.83 -28.70
CA ARG A 20 -5.95 5.79 -27.71
C ARG A 20 -4.44 5.64 -27.71
N VAL A 21 -3.75 6.68 -27.25
CA VAL A 21 -2.36 6.53 -26.80
C VAL A 21 -2.48 5.53 -25.66
N LYS A 22 -2.01 4.31 -25.88
CA LYS A 22 -1.67 3.41 -24.78
C LYS A 22 -0.49 4.08 -24.09
N LEU A 23 -0.82 5.01 -23.19
CA LEU A 23 0.15 5.54 -22.24
C LEU A 23 0.79 4.32 -21.60
N PRO A 24 2.13 4.22 -21.57
CA PRO A 24 2.79 3.13 -20.87
C PRO A 24 2.19 3.10 -19.47
N ARG A 25 1.65 1.95 -19.03
CA ARG A 25 1.24 1.82 -17.64
C ARG A 25 2.50 2.02 -16.80
N ALA A 26 2.62 3.21 -16.22
CA ALA A 26 3.63 3.54 -15.25
C ALA A 26 3.36 2.68 -14.01
N ALA A 27 4.34 1.88 -13.61
CA ALA A 27 4.30 0.93 -12.50
C ALA A 27 3.21 -0.17 -12.59
N ASP A 28 3.49 -1.31 -11.96
CA ASP A 28 2.50 -2.37 -11.73
C ASP A 28 1.32 -1.78 -10.92
N PRO A 29 0.07 -1.85 -11.41
CA PRO A 29 -1.10 -1.29 -10.71
C PRO A 29 -1.23 -1.77 -9.26
N LEU A 30 -0.82 -3.00 -8.97
CA LEU A 30 -0.86 -3.55 -7.62
C LEU A 30 0.16 -2.87 -6.71
N LEU A 31 1.40 -2.68 -7.20
CA LEU A 31 2.45 -2.00 -6.46
C LEU A 31 2.14 -0.51 -6.25
N ALA A 32 1.46 0.13 -7.21
CA ALA A 32 1.00 1.51 -7.06
C ALA A 32 -0.07 1.63 -5.97
N VAL A 33 -1.04 0.72 -5.94
CA VAL A 33 -2.07 0.67 -4.88
C VAL A 33 -1.45 0.34 -3.51
N LEU A 34 -0.45 -0.55 -3.47
CA LEU A 34 0.30 -0.86 -2.25
C LEU A 34 1.03 0.38 -1.71
N ALA A 35 1.82 1.07 -2.54
CA ALA A 35 2.54 2.27 -2.13
C ALA A 35 1.59 3.37 -1.64
N TRP A 36 0.46 3.56 -2.33
CA TRP A 36 -0.59 4.48 -1.92
C TRP A 36 -1.22 4.06 -0.59
N GLY A 37 -1.54 2.77 -0.44
CA GLY A 37 -2.17 2.22 0.76
C GLY A 37 -1.29 2.32 1.99
N VAL A 38 -0.01 1.98 1.88
CA VAL A 38 0.97 2.15 2.97
C VAL A 38 1.09 3.62 3.36
N THR A 39 1.24 4.52 2.38
CA THR A 39 1.31 5.97 2.66
C THR A 39 0.05 6.47 3.37
N HIS A 40 -1.12 6.06 2.91
CA HIS A 40 -2.38 6.44 3.53
C HIS A 40 -2.46 5.92 4.97
N GLN A 41 -2.15 4.65 5.22
CA GLN A 41 -2.26 4.08 6.57
C GLN A 41 -1.28 4.71 7.56
N ILE A 42 -0.05 5.00 7.15
CA ILE A 42 0.93 5.67 8.03
C ILE A 42 0.44 7.06 8.41
N ASN A 43 -0.09 7.82 7.45
CA ASN A 43 -0.64 9.15 7.70
C ASN A 43 -1.89 9.11 8.58
N GLU A 44 -2.79 8.14 8.40
CA GLU A 44 -3.96 7.97 9.26
C GLU A 44 -3.54 7.58 10.68
N LEU A 45 -2.64 6.59 10.82
CA LEU A 45 -2.14 6.14 12.12
C LEU A 45 -1.35 7.21 12.86
N SER A 46 -0.68 8.14 12.16
CA SER A 46 0.04 9.25 12.80
C SER A 46 -0.91 10.20 13.53
N GLN A 47 -2.19 10.27 13.13
CA GLN A 47 -3.22 11.06 13.80
C GLN A 47 -3.85 10.32 14.99
N VAL A 48 -3.64 9.00 15.09
CA VAL A 48 -4.16 8.19 16.18
C VAL A 48 -3.10 8.11 17.29
N PRO A 49 -3.44 8.48 18.54
CA PRO A 49 -2.50 8.36 19.66
C PRO A 49 -2.06 6.91 19.85
N LEU A 50 -0.81 6.71 20.26
CA LEU A 50 -0.29 5.38 20.58
C LEU A 50 -1.03 4.82 21.81
N PRO A 51 -1.65 3.64 21.71
CA PRO A 51 -2.34 3.03 22.85
C PRO A 51 -1.32 2.52 23.88
N VAL A 52 -1.62 2.70 25.17
CA VAL A 52 -0.79 2.18 26.28
C VAL A 52 -0.76 0.64 26.27
N MET A 53 -1.87 0.03 25.89
CA MET A 53 -2.01 -1.42 25.74
C MET A 53 -2.98 -1.73 24.60
N LEU A 54 -2.77 -2.88 23.94
CA LEU A 54 -3.69 -3.39 22.93
C LEU A 54 -4.86 -4.11 23.59
N LEU A 55 -6.06 -3.86 23.07
CA LEU A 55 -7.29 -4.52 23.47
C LEU A 55 -7.58 -5.74 22.59
N PRO A 56 -8.40 -6.70 23.03
CA PRO A 56 -8.78 -7.85 22.22
C PRO A 56 -9.40 -7.47 20.86
N ASP A 57 -10.10 -6.33 20.79
CA ASP A 57 -10.73 -5.84 19.57
C ASP A 57 -9.70 -5.35 18.53
N ASP A 58 -8.51 -4.91 18.96
CA ASP A 58 -7.44 -4.48 18.03
C ASP A 58 -6.97 -5.65 17.15
N PHE A 59 -7.04 -6.88 17.65
CA PHE A 59 -6.70 -8.11 16.91
C PHE A 59 -7.80 -8.54 15.93
N LYS A 60 -8.95 -7.89 15.95
CA LYS A 60 -10.08 -8.09 15.02
C LYS A 60 -10.34 -6.86 14.14
N ALA A 61 -9.78 -5.72 14.50
CA ALA A 61 -9.95 -4.46 13.80
C ALA A 61 -9.46 -4.56 12.35
N SER A 62 -10.11 -3.82 11.45
CA SER A 62 -9.64 -3.63 10.08
C SER A 62 -10.07 -2.27 9.55
N SER A 63 -9.22 -1.67 8.72
CA SER A 63 -9.53 -0.43 8.00
C SER A 63 -9.71 -0.78 6.52
N LYS A 64 -10.79 -0.31 5.91
CA LYS A 64 -11.09 -0.59 4.49
C LYS A 64 -11.46 0.68 3.75
N ILE A 65 -10.77 0.91 2.65
CA ILE A 65 -10.96 2.09 1.81
C ILE A 65 -11.33 1.64 0.41
N LYS A 66 -12.31 2.31 -0.18
CA LYS A 66 -12.71 2.12 -1.57
C LYS A 66 -12.52 3.43 -2.31
N VAL A 67 -11.60 3.43 -3.28
CA VAL A 67 -11.30 4.61 -4.10
C VAL A 67 -12.05 4.49 -5.43
N ASN A 68 -12.72 5.56 -5.82
CA ASN A 68 -13.42 5.68 -7.11
C ASN A 68 -13.04 7.02 -7.76
N ASN A 69 -12.00 7.00 -8.58
CA ASN A 69 -11.50 8.17 -9.29
C ASN A 69 -12.21 8.32 -10.65
N HIS A 70 -12.77 9.50 -10.91
CA HIS A 70 -13.34 9.87 -12.19
C HIS A 70 -12.47 10.95 -12.85
N LEU A 71 -11.81 10.62 -13.96
CA LEU A 71 -10.91 11.54 -14.70
C LEU A 71 -9.79 12.17 -13.83
N PHE A 72 -9.38 11.50 -12.75
CA PHE A 72 -8.35 11.96 -11.82
C PHE A 72 -7.24 10.92 -11.68
N ASN A 73 -5.98 11.37 -11.70
CA ASN A 73 -4.77 10.59 -11.40
C ASN A 73 -4.69 9.23 -12.12
N ARG A 74 -5.12 9.18 -13.39
CA ARG A 74 -5.28 7.93 -14.15
C ARG A 74 -3.95 7.31 -14.57
N GLU A 75 -2.92 8.14 -14.59
CA GLU A 75 -1.55 7.81 -14.94
C GLU A 75 -0.79 7.11 -13.80
N ASN A 76 -1.13 7.40 -12.53
CA ASN A 76 -0.43 6.81 -11.38
C ASN A 76 -1.25 5.74 -10.65
N LEU A 77 -2.59 5.84 -10.63
CA LEU A 77 -3.45 4.92 -9.89
C LEU A 77 -4.59 4.34 -10.75
N PRO A 78 -5.04 3.10 -10.45
CA PRO A 78 -6.27 2.58 -11.01
C PRO A 78 -7.47 3.48 -10.68
N SER A 79 -8.45 3.56 -11.60
CA SER A 79 -9.66 4.36 -11.35
C SER A 79 -10.52 3.79 -10.24
N HIS A 80 -10.52 2.47 -10.03
CA HIS A 80 -11.29 1.81 -8.98
C HIS A 80 -10.42 0.77 -8.29
N PHE A 81 -10.27 0.89 -6.99
CA PHE A 81 -9.60 -0.12 -6.19
C PHE A 81 -10.11 -0.12 -4.75
N LYS A 82 -9.79 -1.18 -4.03
CA LYS A 82 -10.06 -1.32 -2.60
C LYS A 82 -8.74 -1.65 -1.92
N PHE A 83 -8.52 -1.04 -0.77
CA PHE A 83 -7.39 -1.33 0.10
C PHE A 83 -7.95 -1.72 1.47
N LYS A 84 -7.40 -2.78 2.07
CA LYS A 84 -7.79 -3.23 3.41
C LYS A 84 -6.54 -3.52 4.23
N GLU A 85 -6.45 -2.88 5.37
CA GLU A 85 -5.45 -3.19 6.39
C GLU A 85 -6.11 -3.95 7.54
N TYR A 86 -5.39 -4.91 8.07
CA TYR A 86 -5.81 -5.75 9.19
C TYR A 86 -5.03 -5.34 10.43
N CYS A 87 -5.71 -5.28 11.58
CA CYS A 87 -5.12 -5.05 12.90
C CYS A 87 -4.13 -3.87 12.95
N PRO A 88 -4.52 -2.66 12.50
CA PRO A 88 -3.58 -1.57 12.24
C PRO A 88 -2.75 -1.17 13.47
N GLN A 89 -3.37 -1.09 14.66
CA GLN A 89 -2.66 -0.81 15.92
C GLN A 89 -1.72 -1.94 16.35
N VAL A 90 -2.10 -3.20 16.09
CA VAL A 90 -1.26 -4.36 16.40
C VAL A 90 0.00 -4.33 15.54
N PHE A 91 -0.13 -4.10 14.23
CA PHE A 91 1.03 -4.02 13.33
C PHE A 91 1.87 -2.75 13.54
N ARG A 92 1.27 -1.62 13.94
CA ARG A 92 2.01 -0.44 14.40
C ARG A 92 2.89 -0.78 15.62
N ASN A 93 2.30 -1.41 16.64
CA ASN A 93 3.05 -1.80 17.83
C ASN A 93 4.11 -2.87 17.55
N LEU A 94 3.85 -3.80 16.62
CA LEU A 94 4.86 -4.75 16.18
C LEU A 94 6.04 -4.04 15.51
N ARG A 95 5.79 -3.09 14.59
CA ARG A 95 6.85 -2.31 13.94
C ARG A 95 7.75 -1.62 14.95
N GLU A 96 7.16 -0.93 15.94
CA GLU A 96 7.89 -0.32 17.05
C GLU A 96 8.75 -1.35 17.82
N ARG A 97 8.19 -2.51 18.18
CA ARG A 97 8.94 -3.58 18.88
C ARG A 97 10.08 -4.18 18.06
N PHE A 98 9.99 -4.10 16.73
CA PHE A 98 11.05 -4.51 15.82
C PHE A 98 12.10 -3.41 15.59
N GLY A 99 11.91 -2.21 16.17
CA GLY A 99 12.76 -1.05 15.91
C GLY A 99 12.58 -0.48 14.51
N LEU A 100 11.40 -0.69 13.90
CA LEU A 100 11.03 -0.12 12.61
C LEU A 100 10.22 1.15 12.84
N ASP A 101 10.79 2.30 12.49
CA ASP A 101 10.10 3.58 12.51
C ASP A 101 9.00 3.64 11.42
N ASP A 102 7.89 4.32 11.74
CA ASP A 102 6.73 4.42 10.84
C ASP A 102 7.09 5.12 9.53
N GLN A 103 7.93 6.16 9.58
CA GLN A 103 8.35 6.93 8.42
C GLN A 103 9.37 6.16 7.57
N ASP A 104 10.31 5.46 8.19
CA ASP A 104 11.28 4.59 7.50
C ASP A 104 10.57 3.42 6.79
N TYR A 105 9.58 2.82 7.46
CA TYR A 105 8.74 1.78 6.86
C TYR A 105 8.00 2.30 5.62
N GLN A 106 7.39 3.48 5.72
CA GLN A 106 6.73 4.12 4.58
C GLN A 106 7.71 4.39 3.43
N VAL A 107 8.89 4.95 3.73
CA VAL A 107 9.90 5.26 2.71
C VAL A 107 10.35 3.99 1.99
N SER A 108 10.59 2.91 2.73
CA SER A 108 11.06 1.62 2.20
C SER A 108 10.08 0.98 1.21
N LEU A 109 8.77 1.18 1.42
CA LEU A 109 7.72 0.57 0.60
C LEU A 109 7.09 1.50 -0.45
N ALA A 110 7.07 2.81 -0.20
CA ALA A 110 6.32 3.76 -1.04
C ALA A 110 7.20 4.68 -1.88
N ARG A 111 8.45 4.97 -1.48
CA ARG A 111 9.34 5.84 -2.28
C ARG A 111 9.79 5.19 -3.57
N SER A 112 9.97 3.87 -3.57
CA SER A 112 10.40 3.11 -4.74
C SER A 112 9.69 1.76 -4.76
N PRO A 113 9.18 1.31 -5.91
CA PRO A 113 8.40 0.08 -5.97
C PRO A 113 9.26 -1.13 -5.60
N PRO A 114 8.76 -2.04 -4.72
CA PRO A 114 9.39 -3.32 -4.45
C PRO A 114 9.57 -4.14 -5.72
N ARG A 115 10.56 -5.04 -5.71
CA ARG A 115 10.92 -5.88 -6.87
C ARG A 115 10.64 -7.34 -6.57
N TRP A 116 10.12 -8.07 -7.54
CA TRP A 116 9.92 -9.51 -7.43
C TRP A 116 11.28 -10.22 -7.28
N VAL A 117 11.36 -11.16 -6.35
CA VAL A 117 12.56 -11.95 -6.09
C VAL A 117 12.23 -13.44 -6.14
N GLY A 118 13.12 -14.22 -6.78
CA GLY A 118 12.97 -15.66 -6.95
C GLY A 118 12.16 -16.05 -8.20
N SER A 119 12.12 -17.35 -8.48
CA SER A 119 11.40 -17.92 -9.62
C SER A 119 9.89 -18.06 -9.38
N GLY A 120 9.44 -18.06 -8.12
CA GLY A 120 8.04 -18.07 -7.73
C GLY A 120 7.52 -16.67 -7.43
N ARG A 121 6.44 -16.25 -8.10
CA ARG A 121 5.76 -14.94 -7.95
C ARG A 121 5.07 -14.76 -6.58
N ARG A 122 5.79 -14.86 -5.47
CA ARG A 122 5.18 -14.72 -4.12
C ARG A 122 5.95 -13.81 -3.18
N LEU A 123 7.14 -13.35 -3.57
CA LEU A 123 7.99 -12.52 -2.73
C LEU A 123 8.43 -11.28 -3.49
N LEU A 124 8.27 -10.14 -2.84
CA LEU A 124 8.80 -8.85 -3.24
C LEU A 124 9.85 -8.44 -2.20
N LEU A 125 10.91 -7.77 -2.66
CA LEU A 125 11.92 -7.17 -1.82
C LEU A 125 11.87 -5.65 -2.00
N SER A 126 11.88 -4.90 -0.89
CA SER A 126 11.97 -3.45 -0.93
C SER A 126 13.25 -2.98 -1.63
N ALA A 127 13.25 -1.76 -2.16
CA ALA A 127 14.38 -1.25 -2.94
C ALA A 127 15.68 -1.17 -2.13
N ASP A 128 15.56 -0.86 -0.83
CA ASP A 128 16.64 -0.83 0.16
C ASP A 128 16.96 -2.20 0.78
N ARG A 129 16.20 -3.24 0.41
CA ARG A 129 16.37 -4.65 0.82
C ARG A 129 16.21 -4.91 2.31
N THR A 130 15.51 -4.01 3.02
CA THR A 130 15.23 -4.14 4.46
C THR A 130 13.95 -4.92 4.73
N LEU A 131 13.00 -4.93 3.79
CA LEU A 131 11.67 -5.53 3.94
C LEU A 131 11.37 -6.54 2.84
N VAL A 132 10.76 -7.66 3.24
CA VAL A 132 10.22 -8.67 2.34
C VAL A 132 8.70 -8.62 2.44
N LEU A 133 8.03 -8.44 1.29
CA LEU A 133 6.59 -8.56 1.18
C LEU A 133 6.26 -9.92 0.59
N LYS A 134 5.28 -10.59 1.18
CA LYS A 134 4.89 -11.94 0.79
C LYS A 134 3.42 -11.93 0.44
N GLU A 135 3.10 -12.37 -0.78
CA GLU A 135 1.72 -12.59 -1.16
C GLU A 135 1.15 -13.78 -0.36
N LEU A 136 0.04 -13.54 0.34
CA LEU A 136 -0.65 -14.52 1.18
C LEU A 136 -1.99 -14.91 0.57
N SER A 137 -2.38 -16.17 0.69
CA SER A 137 -3.75 -16.60 0.40
C SER A 137 -4.72 -16.10 1.47
N SER A 138 -6.03 -16.20 1.22
CA SER A 138 -7.04 -15.90 2.25
C SER A 138 -6.97 -16.84 3.45
N GLU A 139 -6.55 -18.09 3.24
CA GLU A 139 -6.34 -19.09 4.29
C GLU A 139 -5.13 -18.69 5.14
N ASP A 140 -4.00 -18.34 4.50
CA ASP A 140 -2.80 -17.86 5.19
C ASP A 140 -3.10 -16.61 6.04
N VAL A 141 -3.94 -15.69 5.54
CA VAL A 141 -4.37 -14.51 6.31
C VAL A 141 -5.19 -14.91 7.53
N ALA A 142 -6.10 -15.89 7.40
CA ALA A 142 -6.88 -16.39 8.53
C ALA A 142 -6.00 -17.06 9.58
N ASP A 143 -5.00 -17.85 9.16
CA ASP A 143 -4.02 -18.47 10.04
C ASP A 143 -3.18 -17.42 10.79
N VAL A 144 -2.71 -16.38 10.08
CA VAL A 144 -2.00 -15.25 10.70
C VAL A 144 -2.88 -14.58 11.76
N HIS A 145 -4.16 -14.34 11.47
CA HIS A 145 -5.10 -13.79 12.46
C HIS A 145 -5.26 -14.69 13.69
N GLY A 146 -5.34 -16.01 13.50
CA GLY A 146 -5.42 -16.98 14.60
C GLY A 146 -4.18 -16.97 15.50
N LEU A 147 -3.00 -16.70 14.92
CA LEU A 147 -1.72 -16.70 15.64
C LEU A 147 -1.33 -15.33 16.21
N LEU A 148 -1.91 -14.23 15.72
CA LEU A 148 -1.42 -12.86 15.97
C LEU A 148 -1.39 -12.49 17.45
N ALA A 149 -2.44 -12.83 18.20
CA ALA A 149 -2.53 -12.55 19.63
C ALA A 149 -1.44 -13.29 20.42
N HIS A 150 -1.24 -14.57 20.13
CA HIS A 150 -0.19 -15.38 20.77
C HIS A 150 1.20 -14.86 20.41
N TYR A 151 1.43 -14.53 19.13
CA TYR A 151 2.68 -13.97 18.65
C TYR A 151 3.05 -12.67 19.35
N HIS A 152 2.09 -11.76 19.51
CA HIS A 152 2.28 -10.50 20.21
C HIS A 152 2.60 -10.70 21.70
N GLN A 153 1.93 -11.64 22.36
CA GLN A 153 2.14 -11.96 23.77
C GLN A 153 3.54 -12.54 24.04
N VAL A 154 3.97 -13.53 23.26
CA VAL A 154 5.30 -14.15 23.42
C VAL A 154 6.42 -13.12 23.27
N ARG A 155 6.26 -12.17 22.35
CA ARG A 155 7.23 -11.07 22.19
C ARG A 155 7.11 -9.97 23.24
N GLY A 156 5.92 -9.74 23.77
CA GLY A 156 5.71 -8.81 24.90
C GLY A 156 6.45 -9.26 26.16
N ALA A 157 6.50 -10.57 26.41
CA ALA A 157 7.21 -11.14 27.55
C ALA A 157 8.74 -11.03 27.42
N ARG A 158 9.30 -11.08 26.20
CA ARG A 158 10.76 -10.96 25.97
C ARG A 158 11.29 -9.53 26.06
N GLY A 159 10.43 -8.51 25.87
CA GLY A 159 10.83 -7.11 26.02
C GLY A 159 11.02 -6.65 27.47
N ALA A 160 10.55 -7.42 28.46
CA ALA A 160 10.68 -7.11 29.88
C ALA A 160 11.94 -7.72 30.54
N GLN A 161 12.74 -8.50 29.79
CA GLN A 161 14.00 -9.08 30.26
C GLN A 161 15.06 -8.93 29.17
N GLY A 162 15.89 -7.89 29.22
CA GLY A 162 17.10 -7.83 28.39
C GLY A 162 17.45 -6.43 27.89
N GLY A 163 18.21 -5.70 28.70
CA GLY A 163 19.07 -4.63 28.20
C GLY A 163 20.23 -5.21 27.37
N HIS A 164 20.67 -4.40 26.40
CA HIS A 164 21.89 -4.54 25.59
C HIS A 164 22.05 -5.78 24.70
N GLY A 165 22.04 -5.54 23.39
CA GLY A 165 22.57 -6.48 22.40
C GLY A 165 22.00 -6.24 21.02
N GLY A 166 22.72 -5.49 20.18
CA GLY A 166 22.38 -5.31 18.78
C GLY A 166 22.33 -6.64 18.04
N HIS A 167 21.14 -7.03 17.59
CA HIS A 167 20.96 -8.12 16.65
C HIS A 167 20.07 -7.63 15.51
N ARG A 168 20.64 -7.64 14.30
CA ARG A 168 19.95 -7.32 13.05
C ARG A 168 18.79 -8.31 12.87
N GLY A 169 17.57 -7.85 13.14
CA GLY A 169 16.36 -8.61 12.91
C GLY A 169 16.06 -8.65 11.42
N HIS A 170 16.09 -9.84 10.83
CA HIS A 170 15.44 -10.09 9.54
C HIS A 170 13.93 -9.90 9.73
N GLY A 171 13.40 -8.80 9.21
CA GLY A 171 11.99 -8.44 9.27
C GLY A 171 11.15 -9.38 8.39
N LEU A 172 10.10 -9.95 8.99
CA LEU A 172 9.09 -10.75 8.31
C LEU A 172 7.72 -10.07 8.47
N LEU A 173 6.95 -10.15 7.37
CA LEU A 173 5.56 -9.77 7.15
C LEU A 173 5.29 -8.28 6.92
N ALA A 174 5.27 -7.90 5.64
CA ALA A 174 4.43 -6.83 5.13
C ALA A 174 3.43 -7.44 4.12
N HIS A 175 2.17 -7.04 4.31
CA HIS A 175 0.92 -7.28 3.57
C HIS A 175 0.93 -8.06 2.25
#